data_AF-A0A1J3JUR7-F1
#
_entry.id   AF-A0A1J3JUR7-F1
#
_cell.length_a   1.000
_cell.length_b   1.000
_cell.length_c   1.000
_cell.angle_alpha   90.00
_cell.angle_beta   90.00
_cell.angle_gamma   90.00
#
_symmetry.space_group_name_H-M   'P 1'
#
loop_
_entity.id
_entity.type
_entity.pdbx_description
1 polymer ?
#
loop_
_entity_poly.entity_id
_entity_poly.type
_entity_poly.pdbx_seq_one_letter_code
_entity_poly.pdbx_strand_id
1 'polypeptide(L)'
;EREREREREEIMAMATKSFSTFVIFFILFLVICELPETKAQDSKCLKEYGGDVGFGYCAPRIRPTFCYQNCRKNKGAKGGTCR
;
A
#
# COMPACT_ATOMS: atom_id res chain seq x y z
N GLU A 1 20.31 -46.17 11.74
CA GLU A 1 20.66 -44.74 12.00
C GLU A 1 20.69 -43.92 10.71
N ARG A 2 21.40 -44.36 9.66
CA ARG A 2 21.48 -43.65 8.36
C ARG A 2 20.14 -43.35 7.67
N GLU A 3 19.13 -44.23 7.76
CA GLU A 3 17.79 -43.97 7.19
C GLU A 3 17.03 -42.87 7.95
N ARG A 4 17.17 -42.81 9.28
CA ARG A 4 16.60 -41.74 10.12
C ARG A 4 17.30 -40.39 9.91
N GLU A 5 18.59 -40.41 9.58
CA GLU A 5 19.33 -39.20 9.17
C GLU A 5 18.88 -38.71 7.80
N ARG A 6 18.65 -39.62 6.84
CA ARG A 6 18.14 -39.30 5.50
C ARG A 6 16.70 -38.76 5.53
N GLU A 7 15.81 -39.36 6.32
CA GLU A 7 14.46 -38.81 6.57
C GLU A 7 14.53 -37.43 7.24
N ARG A 8 15.44 -37.22 8.20
CA ARG A 8 15.63 -35.91 8.86
C ARG A 8 16.18 -34.87 7.89
N GLU A 9 17.08 -35.25 6.98
CA GLU A 9 17.54 -34.40 5.87
C GLU A 9 16.42 -34.09 4.87
N GLU A 10 15.58 -35.05 4.51
CA GLU A 10 14.40 -34.81 3.66
C GLU A 10 13.39 -33.87 4.34
N ILE A 11 13.16 -34.03 5.64
CA ILE A 11 12.32 -33.11 6.44
C ILE A 11 12.95 -31.71 6.47
N MET A 12 14.26 -31.59 6.67
CA MET A 12 14.97 -30.30 6.64
C MET A 12 14.93 -29.66 5.25
N ALA A 13 14.99 -30.46 4.18
CA ALA A 13 14.91 -30.00 2.78
C ALA A 13 13.48 -29.59 2.37
N MET A 14 12.46 -30.33 2.82
CA MET A 14 11.05 -29.98 2.64
C MET A 14 10.68 -28.73 3.46
N ALA A 15 11.19 -28.63 4.69
CA ALA A 15 11.03 -27.47 5.55
C ALA A 15 11.71 -26.22 4.94
N THR A 16 12.96 -26.30 4.47
CA THR A 16 13.63 -25.13 3.86
C THR A 16 12.95 -24.66 2.58
N LYS A 17 12.38 -25.56 1.76
CA LYS A 17 11.56 -25.18 0.61
C LYS A 17 10.29 -24.45 1.01
N SER A 18 9.58 -24.91 2.04
CA SER A 18 8.33 -24.28 2.51
C SER A 18 8.57 -22.96 3.25
N PHE A 19 9.69 -22.82 3.96
CA PHE A 19 10.11 -21.56 4.57
C PHE A 19 10.47 -20.50 3.51
N SER A 20 11.13 -20.90 2.43
CA SER A 20 11.53 -19.97 1.36
C SER A 20 10.33 -19.32 0.68
N THR A 21 9.29 -20.09 0.35
CA THR A 21 8.05 -19.54 -0.22
C THR A 21 7.28 -18.68 0.77
N PHE A 22 7.18 -19.10 2.04
CA PHE A 22 6.51 -18.31 3.07
C PHE A 22 7.16 -16.93 3.26
N VAL A 23 8.49 -16.85 3.26
CA VAL A 23 9.22 -15.58 3.35
C VAL A 23 8.88 -14.65 2.19
N ILE A 24 8.80 -15.17 0.96
CA ILE A 24 8.42 -14.36 -0.22
C ILE A 24 6.99 -13.82 -0.07
N PHE A 25 6.03 -14.66 0.32
CA PHE A 25 4.66 -14.22 0.56
C PHE A 25 4.58 -13.19 1.69
N PHE A 26 5.34 -13.38 2.76
CA PHE A 26 5.38 -12.48 3.89
C PHE A 26 5.92 -11.09 3.49
N ILE A 27 7.00 -11.05 2.70
CA ILE A 27 7.54 -9.79 2.16
C ILE A 27 6.51 -9.09 1.27
N LEU A 28 5.85 -9.82 0.37
CA LEU A 28 4.81 -9.26 -0.50
C LEU A 28 3.62 -8.71 0.32
N PHE A 29 3.19 -9.43 1.35
CA PHE A 29 2.11 -9.00 2.23
C PHE A 29 2.48 -7.74 3.02
N LEU A 30 3.70 -7.67 3.58
CA LEU A 30 4.18 -6.46 4.26
C LEU A 30 4.20 -5.25 3.33
N VAL A 31 4.67 -5.41 2.09
CA VAL A 31 4.63 -4.33 1.08
C VAL A 31 3.21 -3.86 0.78
N ILE A 32 2.24 -4.79 0.75
CA ILE A 32 0.83 -4.44 0.52
C ILE A 32 0.21 -3.77 1.75
N CYS A 33 0.52 -4.21 2.97
CA CYS A 33 0.04 -3.59 4.21
C CYS A 33 0.68 -2.23 4.49
N GLU A 34 1.91 -2.01 4.05
CA GLU A 34 2.57 -0.70 4.11
C GLU A 34 1.99 0.30 3.09
N LEU A 35 1.22 -0.14 2.09
CA LEU A 35 0.44 0.80 1.29
C LEU A 35 -0.65 1.36 2.21
N PRO A 36 -0.58 2.66 2.59
CA PRO A 36 -1.55 3.24 3.49
C PRO A 36 -2.94 3.07 2.85
N GLU A 37 -3.83 2.39 3.57
CA GLU A 37 -5.24 2.29 3.18
C GLU A 37 -5.74 3.70 2.90
N THR A 38 -5.99 3.99 1.62
CA THR A 38 -6.41 5.33 1.23
C THR A 38 -7.82 5.50 1.76
N LYS A 39 -8.09 6.54 2.56
CA LYS A 39 -9.42 6.81 3.17
C LYS A 39 -10.56 7.03 2.15
N ALA A 40 -10.29 6.86 0.86
CA ALA A 40 -11.24 6.86 -0.23
C ALA A 40 -11.81 5.46 -0.56
N GLN A 41 -11.41 4.41 0.17
CA GLN A 41 -11.81 3.03 -0.11
C GLN A 41 -13.25 2.71 0.37
N ASP A 42 -13.81 3.51 1.28
CA ASP A 42 -15.05 3.17 2.02
C ASP A 42 -16.38 3.38 1.27
N SER A 43 -16.44 4.10 0.14
CA SER A 43 -17.73 4.30 -0.58
C SER A 43 -17.63 4.94 -1.97
N LYS A 44 -16.70 5.88 -2.17
CA LYS A 44 -16.43 6.51 -3.48
C LYS A 44 -14.96 6.89 -3.58
N CYS A 45 -14.33 6.48 -4.68
CA CYS A 45 -12.94 6.83 -5.01
C CYS A 45 -12.71 8.36 -5.07
N LEU A 46 -13.75 9.13 -5.41
CA LEU A 46 -13.75 10.59 -5.34
C LEU A 46 -14.69 11.08 -4.24
N LYS A 47 -14.13 11.89 -3.34
CA LYS A 47 -14.87 12.63 -2.32
C LYS A 47 -14.51 14.11 -2.42
N GLU A 48 -15.52 14.96 -2.26
CA GLU A 48 -15.33 16.40 -2.30
C GLU A 48 -14.41 16.86 -1.17
N TYR A 49 -13.41 17.67 -1.52
CA TYR A 49 -12.43 18.16 -0.58
C TYR A 49 -12.89 19.50 -0.01
N GLY A 50 -13.38 19.51 1.24
CA GLY A 50 -13.60 20.74 2.01
C GLY A 50 -14.69 21.68 1.48
N GLY A 51 -15.51 21.26 0.51
CA GLY A 51 -16.54 22.10 -0.11
C GLY A 51 -15.90 23.22 -0.96
N ASP A 52 -16.37 24.45 -0.75
CA ASP A 52 -15.93 25.63 -1.50
C ASP A 52 -14.58 26.17 -1.00
N VAL A 53 -13.50 25.44 -1.30
CA VAL A 53 -12.11 25.81 -0.94
C VAL A 53 -11.54 26.98 -1.77
N GLY A 54 -12.34 27.48 -2.71
CA GLY A 54 -12.04 28.63 -3.54
C GLY A 54 -10.98 28.40 -4.62
N PHE A 55 -10.93 29.33 -5.57
CA PHE A 55 -10.03 29.29 -6.74
C PHE A 55 -8.54 29.19 -6.37
N GLY A 56 -8.14 29.69 -5.19
CA GLY A 56 -6.76 29.65 -4.72
C GLY A 56 -6.18 28.23 -4.62
N TYR A 57 -7.02 27.23 -4.35
CA TYR A 57 -6.58 25.83 -4.30
C TYR A 57 -6.29 25.23 -5.68
N CYS A 58 -6.92 25.80 -6.70
CA CYS A 58 -6.93 25.30 -8.08
C CYS A 58 -5.95 26.03 -8.99
N ALA A 59 -5.62 27.28 -8.67
CA ALA A 59 -4.79 28.14 -9.51
C ALA A 59 -3.43 28.56 -8.91
N PRO A 60 -2.69 27.73 -8.17
CA PRO A 60 -1.31 28.04 -7.89
C PRO A 60 -0.48 27.99 -9.18
N ARG A 61 0.44 28.95 -9.35
CA ARG A 61 1.39 28.98 -10.47
C ARG A 61 2.44 27.86 -10.42
N ILE A 62 2.50 27.11 -9.31
CA ILE A 62 3.46 26.04 -9.05
C ILE A 62 2.71 24.72 -8.97
N ARG A 63 3.23 23.67 -9.63
CA ARG A 63 2.67 22.30 -9.57
C ARG A 63 3.41 21.43 -8.55
N PRO A 64 2.73 20.44 -7.92
CA PRO A 64 1.29 20.17 -8.03
C PRO A 64 0.44 21.18 -7.25
N THR A 65 -0.84 21.31 -7.60
CA THR A 65 -1.74 22.31 -7.00
C THR A 65 -1.95 22.07 -5.51
N PHE A 66 -2.40 23.11 -4.79
CA PHE A 66 -2.74 22.98 -3.38
C PHE A 66 -3.88 21.96 -3.17
N CYS A 67 -4.88 21.92 -4.06
CA CYS A 67 -5.90 20.87 -4.06
C CYS A 67 -5.28 19.46 -4.07
N TYR A 68 -4.34 19.20 -4.99
CA TYR A 68 -3.69 17.90 -5.08
C TYR A 68 -2.90 17.55 -3.81
N GLN A 69 -2.11 18.49 -3.29
CA GLN A 69 -1.30 18.28 -2.10
C GLN A 69 -2.15 18.04 -0.85
N ASN A 70 -3.20 18.84 -0.66
CA ASN A 70 -4.07 18.75 0.51
C ASN A 70 -4.97 17.50 0.48
N CYS A 71 -5.45 17.07 -0.69
CA CYS A 71 -6.14 15.78 -0.82
C CYS A 71 -5.24 14.62 -0.36
N ARG A 72 -3.96 14.62 -0.72
CA ARG A 72 -3.01 13.59 -0.27
C ARG A 72 -2.73 13.68 1.23
N LYS A 73 -2.40 14.88 1.72
CA LYS A 73 -1.97 15.10 3.11
C LYS A 73 -3.11 14.91 4.11
N ASN A 74 -4.28 15.47 3.86
CA ASN A 74 -5.35 15.56 4.85
C ASN A 74 -6.41 14.47 4.70
N LYS A 75 -6.58 13.93 3.49
CA LYS A 75 -7.57 12.87 3.20
C LYS A 75 -6.95 11.52 2.88
N GLY A 76 -5.61 11.40 2.82
CA GLY A 76 -4.97 10.13 2.45
C GLY A 76 -5.36 9.65 1.05
N ALA A 77 -5.76 10.56 0.16
CA ALA A 77 -6.08 10.23 -1.22
C ALA A 77 -4.80 10.08 -2.06
N LYS A 78 -4.89 9.47 -3.24
CA LYS A 78 -3.77 9.47 -4.22
C LYS A 78 -3.56 10.84 -4.87
N GLY A 79 -4.57 11.70 -4.87
CA GLY A 79 -4.54 13.03 -5.46
C GLY A 79 -5.89 13.73 -5.36
N GLY A 80 -5.95 14.95 -5.88
CA GLY A 80 -7.17 15.75 -6.00
C GLY A 80 -7.17 16.50 -7.32
N THR A 81 -8.36 16.75 -7.87
CA THR A 81 -8.56 17.63 -9.02
C THR A 81 -9.59 18.69 -8.65
N CYS A 82 -9.42 19.88 -9.21
CA CYS A 82 -10.48 20.87 -9.20
C CYS A 82 -11.48 20.57 -10.31
N ARG A 83 -12.74 20.95 -10.09
CA ARG A 83 -13.83 20.86 -11.04
C ARG A 83 -14.32 22.25 -11.41
#